data_AF-A0A3B9XK02-F1
#
_entry.id   AF-A0A3B9XK02-F1
#
_cell.length_a   1.000
_cell.length_b   1.000
_cell.length_c   1.000
_cell.angle_alpha   90.00
_cell.angle_beta   90.00
_cell.angle_gamma   90.00
#
_symmetry.space_group_name_H-M   'P 1'
#
loop_
_entity.id
_entity.type
_entity.pdbx_description
1 polymer ?
#
loop_
_entity_poly.entity_id
_entity_poly.type
_entity_poly.pdbx_seq_one_letter_code
_entity_poly.pdbx_strand_id
1 'polypeptide(L)'
;FVVALPVYLAVSLGWDHWQVGGFLALWIIGYGVVQTQAPRLTAPTGRTPDGRDALGWALVLSIVPALIAALLWLEVAVQWSLLIGLLVFGVVFAINSSLHSYLIVHYADADGVSLDVGFYYMANAMGRLMGTLLSGWLFQSHGLAVCLLVSSGFVLLAALLSAGLPHHRRLNPAA
;
A
#
# COMPACT_ATOMS: atom_id res chain seq x y z
N PHE A 1 5.76 4.81 -7.07
CA PHE A 1 6.46 3.56 -7.42
C PHE A 1 6.49 3.26 -8.91
N VAL A 2 5.41 3.52 -9.67
CA VAL A 2 5.32 3.13 -11.09
C VAL A 2 6.45 3.67 -11.96
N VAL A 3 6.88 4.92 -11.76
CA VAL A 3 7.91 5.55 -12.61
C VAL A 3 9.27 5.65 -11.89
N ALA A 4 9.29 6.13 -10.64
CA ALA A 4 10.54 6.40 -9.93
C ALA A 4 11.41 5.16 -9.68
N LEU A 5 10.81 4.02 -9.31
CA LEU A 5 11.57 2.83 -8.94
C LEU A 5 12.28 2.17 -10.15
N PRO A 6 11.60 1.89 -11.28
CA PRO A 6 12.27 1.31 -12.45
C PRO A 6 13.43 2.18 -12.95
N VAL A 7 13.23 3.51 -12.96
CA VAL A 7 14.27 4.47 -13.36
C VAL A 7 15.44 4.44 -12.38
N TYR A 8 15.18 4.36 -11.07
CA TYR A 8 16.25 4.25 -10.07
C TYR A 8 17.07 2.96 -10.21
N LEU A 9 16.41 1.81 -10.41
CA LEU A 9 17.11 0.53 -10.62
C LEU A 9 18.03 0.60 -11.85
N ALA A 10 17.55 1.19 -12.95
CA ALA A 10 18.35 1.32 -14.16
C ALA A 10 19.50 2.34 -14.03
N VAL A 11 19.19 3.56 -13.58
CA VAL A 11 20.14 4.68 -13.59
C VAL A 11 21.14 4.61 -12.42
N SER A 12 20.67 4.23 -11.22
CA SER A 12 21.50 4.25 -10.01
C SER A 12 22.12 2.92 -9.67
N LEU A 13 21.43 1.80 -9.94
CA LEU A 13 21.96 0.45 -9.68
C LEU A 13 22.50 -0.24 -10.93
N GLY A 14 22.42 0.41 -12.10
CA GLY A 14 22.95 -0.11 -13.36
C GLY A 14 22.22 -1.34 -13.89
N TRP A 15 20.98 -1.58 -13.47
CA TRP A 15 20.21 -2.73 -13.93
C TRP A 15 19.81 -2.56 -15.39
N ASP A 16 19.95 -3.62 -16.18
CA ASP A 16 19.46 -3.63 -17.55
C ASP A 16 17.92 -3.75 -17.60
N HIS A 17 17.35 -3.59 -18.79
CA HIS A 17 15.90 -3.65 -18.99
C HIS A 17 15.30 -5.02 -18.61
N TRP A 18 16.03 -6.11 -18.82
CA TRP A 18 15.58 -7.46 -18.47
C TRP A 18 15.52 -7.66 -16.96
N GLN A 19 16.51 -7.17 -16.23
CA GLN A 19 16.56 -7.22 -14.77
C GLN A 19 15.44 -6.38 -14.16
N VAL A 20 15.26 -5.14 -14.62
CA VAL A 20 14.18 -4.27 -14.14
C VAL A 20 12.81 -4.87 -14.46
N GLY A 21 12.57 -5.26 -15.71
CA GLY A 21 11.30 -5.85 -16.15
C GLY A 21 10.99 -7.15 -15.43
N GLY A 22 11.96 -8.06 -15.32
CA GLY A 22 11.83 -9.34 -14.63
C GLY A 22 11.54 -9.18 -13.15
N PHE A 23 12.25 -8.28 -12.46
CA PHE A 23 11.99 -7.98 -11.06
C PHE A 23 10.58 -7.43 -10.84
N LEU A 24 10.14 -6.44 -11.64
CA LEU A 24 8.81 -5.86 -11.50
C LEU A 24 7.72 -6.88 -11.80
N ALA A 25 7.91 -7.74 -12.81
CA ALA A 25 6.98 -8.82 -13.12
C ALA A 25 6.84 -9.81 -11.96
N LEU A 26 7.98 -10.30 -11.44
CA LEU A 26 7.99 -11.20 -10.27
C LEU A 26 7.38 -10.54 -9.04
N TRP A 27 7.65 -9.25 -8.83
CA TRP A 27 7.09 -8.48 -7.72
C TRP A 27 5.56 -8.38 -7.82
N ILE A 28 5.02 -8.06 -9.00
CA ILE A 28 3.56 -7.99 -9.25
C ILE A 28 2.90 -9.36 -9.04
N ILE A 29 3.51 -10.44 -9.56
CA ILE A 29 3.01 -11.80 -9.38
C ILE A 29 3.02 -12.20 -7.90
N GLY A 30 4.14 -11.99 -7.21
CA GLY A 30 4.27 -12.29 -5.78
C GLY A 30 3.28 -11.51 -4.93
N TYR A 31 3.11 -10.22 -5.21
CA TYR A 31 2.06 -9.40 -4.61
C TYR A 31 0.67 -10.02 -4.80
N GLY A 32 0.31 -10.43 -6.01
CA GLY A 32 -0.98 -11.07 -6.30
C GLY A 32 -1.18 -12.37 -5.52
N VAL A 33 -0.14 -13.22 -5.43
CA VAL A 33 -0.17 -14.44 -4.61
C VAL A 33 -0.45 -14.11 -3.15
N VAL A 34 0.28 -13.17 -2.55
CA VAL A 34 0.06 -12.76 -1.15
C VAL A 34 -1.34 -12.20 -0.96
N GLN A 35 -1.83 -11.40 -1.91
CA GLN A 35 -3.15 -10.78 -1.85
C GLN A 35 -4.28 -11.82 -1.75
N THR A 36 -4.16 -12.96 -2.44
CA THR A 36 -5.13 -14.06 -2.35
C THR A 36 -5.15 -14.75 -0.98
N GLN A 37 -4.02 -14.71 -0.26
CA GLN A 37 -3.87 -15.33 1.05
C GLN A 37 -4.18 -14.38 2.20
N ALA A 38 -4.17 -13.06 1.96
CA ALA A 38 -4.40 -12.03 2.96
C ALA A 38 -5.67 -12.25 3.82
N PRO A 39 -6.84 -12.67 3.27
CA PRO A 39 -8.03 -12.91 4.08
C PRO A 39 -7.83 -13.97 5.18
N ARG A 40 -6.95 -14.95 4.97
CA ARG A 40 -6.62 -15.97 5.98
C ARG A 40 -5.87 -15.38 7.18
N LEU A 41 -5.12 -14.30 6.96
CA LEU A 41 -4.37 -13.59 8.00
C LEU A 41 -5.23 -12.56 8.74
N THR A 42 -6.18 -11.94 8.03
CA THR A 42 -6.99 -10.85 8.58
C THR A 42 -8.35 -11.29 9.11
N ALA A 43 -8.84 -12.48 8.72
CA ALA A 43 -10.07 -13.09 9.21
C ALA A 43 -9.91 -14.58 9.63
N PRO A 44 -8.90 -14.96 10.44
CA PRO A 44 -8.57 -16.36 10.71
C PRO A 44 -9.61 -17.15 11.54
N THR A 45 -10.49 -16.48 12.29
CA THR A 45 -11.40 -17.11 13.28
C THR A 45 -12.89 -16.87 13.01
N GLY A 46 -13.26 -16.53 11.78
CA GLY A 46 -14.64 -16.15 11.44
C GLY A 46 -15.02 -14.74 11.90
N ARG A 47 -14.04 -13.97 12.41
CA ARG A 47 -14.19 -12.54 12.69
C ARG A 47 -14.21 -11.76 11.37
N THR A 48 -15.22 -10.91 11.21
CA THR A 48 -15.31 -9.93 10.13
C THR A 48 -14.31 -8.80 10.36
N PRO A 49 -13.42 -8.50 9.40
CA PRO A 49 -12.53 -7.36 9.51
C PRO A 49 -13.29 -6.04 9.69
N ASP A 50 -12.68 -5.09 10.40
CA ASP A 50 -13.27 -3.77 10.65
C ASP A 50 -12.26 -2.62 10.55
N GLY A 51 -12.70 -1.40 10.88
CA GLY A 51 -11.86 -0.21 10.86
C GLY A 51 -10.56 -0.30 11.68
N ARG A 52 -10.51 -1.10 12.77
CA ARG A 52 -9.27 -1.32 13.54
C ARG A 52 -8.23 -2.08 12.73
N ASP A 53 -8.66 -3.07 11.95
CA ASP A 53 -7.75 -3.86 11.14
C ASP A 53 -7.16 -3.00 10.03
N ALA A 54 -8.00 -2.19 9.36
CA ALA A 54 -7.53 -1.24 8.36
C ALA A 54 -6.54 -0.23 8.95
N LEU A 55 -6.85 0.36 10.11
CA LEU A 55 -5.95 1.27 10.81
C LEU A 55 -4.62 0.61 11.16
N GLY A 56 -4.66 -0.56 11.80
CA GLY A 56 -3.46 -1.27 12.25
C GLY A 56 -2.53 -1.64 11.10
N TRP A 57 -3.08 -2.21 10.03
CA TRP A 57 -2.30 -2.57 8.85
C TRP A 57 -1.79 -1.35 8.08
N ALA A 58 -2.55 -0.25 8.02
CA ALA A 58 -2.08 0.99 7.41
C ALA A 58 -0.95 1.66 8.22
N LEU A 59 -0.99 1.59 9.56
CA LEU A 59 0.10 2.06 10.41
C LEU A 59 1.38 1.24 10.21
N VAL A 60 1.27 -0.09 10.17
CA VAL A 60 2.42 -0.95 9.85
C VAL A 60 2.96 -0.65 8.46
N LEU A 61 2.07 -0.46 7.49
CA LEU A 61 2.44 -0.14 6.12
C LEU A 61 3.15 1.21 5.99
N SER A 62 2.79 2.23 6.78
CA SER A 62 3.43 3.55 6.71
C SER A 62 4.88 3.52 7.19
N ILE A 63 5.21 2.64 8.14
CA ILE A 63 6.55 2.49 8.69
C ILE A 63 7.52 1.93 7.65
N VAL A 64 7.09 0.95 6.84
CA VAL A 64 7.96 0.27 5.87
C VAL A 64 8.67 1.24 4.90
N PRO A 65 7.99 2.10 4.13
CA PRO A 65 8.66 3.04 3.23
C PRO A 65 9.50 4.08 3.97
N ALA A 66 9.13 4.47 5.20
CA ALA A 66 9.98 5.36 6.01
C ALA A 66 11.30 4.69 6.40
N LEU A 67 11.28 3.41 6.79
CA LEU A 67 12.49 2.66 7.08
C LEU A 67 13.36 2.48 5.84
N ILE A 68 12.77 2.16 4.68
CA ILE A 68 13.52 2.07 3.42
C ILE A 68 14.18 3.42 3.11
N ALA A 69 13.43 4.52 3.23
CA ALA A 69 13.97 5.85 2.99
C ALA A 69 15.13 6.19 3.91
N ALA A 70 15.02 5.87 5.20
CA ALA A 70 16.07 6.08 6.18
C ALA A 70 17.33 5.26 5.85
N LEU A 71 17.19 3.99 5.48
CA LEU A 71 18.31 3.14 5.07
C LEU A 71 18.99 3.64 3.79
N LEU A 72 18.21 4.14 2.83
CA LEU A 72 18.73 4.77 1.62
C LEU A 72 19.50 6.05 1.92
N TRP A 73 18.97 6.90 2.81
CA TRP A 73 19.62 8.16 3.19
C TRP A 73 20.90 7.93 3.99
N LEU A 74 20.94 6.91 4.84
CA LEU A 74 22.15 6.50 5.57
C LEU A 74 23.13 5.67 4.71
N GLU A 75 22.83 5.47 3.42
CA GLU A 75 23.62 4.69 2.46
C GLU A 75 23.89 3.24 2.92
N VAL A 76 23.02 2.67 3.76
CA VAL A 76 23.18 1.32 4.32
C VAL A 76 22.75 0.30 3.28
N ALA A 77 23.72 -0.39 2.67
CA ALA A 77 23.50 -1.50 1.74
C ALA A 77 22.36 -1.22 0.75
N VAL A 78 22.41 -0.04 0.10
CA VAL A 78 21.30 0.61 -0.62
C VAL A 78 20.46 -0.35 -1.47
N GLN A 79 21.12 -1.18 -2.29
CA GLN A 79 20.44 -2.16 -3.13
C GLN A 79 19.64 -3.18 -2.31
N TRP A 80 20.25 -3.80 -1.30
CA TRP A 80 19.58 -4.81 -0.48
C TRP A 80 18.48 -4.22 0.39
N SER A 81 18.73 -3.05 0.97
CA SER A 81 17.73 -2.29 1.73
C SER A 81 16.50 -1.98 0.90
N LEU A 82 16.69 -1.58 -0.37
CA LEU A 82 15.60 -1.34 -1.30
C LEU A 82 14.86 -2.63 -1.66
N LEU A 83 15.56 -3.68 -2.10
CA LEU A 83 14.93 -4.90 -2.59
C LEU A 83 14.18 -5.65 -1.50
N ILE A 84 14.81 -5.87 -0.34
CA ILE A 84 14.16 -6.55 0.79
C ILE A 84 13.01 -5.69 1.32
N GLY A 85 13.23 -4.38 1.43
CA GLY A 85 12.20 -3.43 1.81
C GLY A 85 10.97 -3.49 0.89
N LEU A 86 11.17 -3.58 -0.42
CA LEU A 86 10.08 -3.69 -1.40
C LEU A 86 9.32 -5.02 -1.29
N LEU A 87 9.99 -6.12 -0.94
CA LEU A 87 9.32 -7.39 -0.69
C LEU A 87 8.42 -7.30 0.56
N VAL A 88 8.95 -6.76 1.65
CA VAL A 88 8.19 -6.51 2.89
C VAL A 88 7.02 -5.56 2.61
N PHE A 89 7.28 -4.46 1.90
CA PHE A 89 6.26 -3.51 1.49
C PHE A 89 5.17 -4.20 0.68
N GLY A 90 5.52 -5.03 -0.30
CA GLY A 90 4.56 -5.77 -1.12
C GLY A 90 3.65 -6.68 -0.30
N VAL A 91 4.20 -7.39 0.70
CA VAL A 91 3.42 -8.26 1.59
C VAL A 91 2.43 -7.45 2.42
N VAL A 92 2.90 -6.42 3.12
CA VAL A 92 2.06 -5.58 3.99
C VAL A 92 1.02 -4.82 3.17
N PHE A 93 1.41 -4.30 2.01
CA PHE A 93 0.54 -3.59 1.07
C PHE A 93 -0.57 -4.50 0.54
N ALA A 94 -0.27 -5.75 0.19
CA ALA A 94 -1.25 -6.73 -0.24
C ALA A 94 -2.31 -7.00 0.85
N ILE A 95 -1.89 -7.12 2.10
CA ILE A 95 -2.80 -7.34 3.23
C ILE A 95 -3.70 -6.12 3.42
N ASN A 96 -3.12 -4.91 3.47
CA ASN A 96 -3.87 -3.67 3.62
C ASN A 96 -4.83 -3.42 2.45
N SER A 97 -4.41 -3.70 1.20
CA SER A 97 -5.24 -3.53 0.02
C SER A 97 -6.42 -4.50 -0.01
N SER A 98 -6.24 -5.75 0.43
CA SER A 98 -7.34 -6.72 0.53
C SER A 98 -8.37 -6.31 1.58
N LEU A 99 -7.92 -5.80 2.74
CA LEU A 99 -8.78 -5.29 3.78
C LEU A 99 -9.65 -4.12 3.30
N HIS A 100 -9.03 -3.13 2.67
CA HIS A 100 -9.76 -1.94 2.21
C HIS A 100 -10.83 -2.30 1.16
N SER A 101 -10.49 -3.15 0.19
CA SER A 101 -11.46 -3.60 -0.81
C SER A 101 -12.62 -4.40 -0.20
N TYR A 102 -12.35 -5.21 0.84
CA TYR A 102 -13.40 -5.91 1.57
C TYR A 102 -14.32 -4.95 2.33
N LEU A 103 -13.75 -4.03 3.10
CA LEU A 103 -14.51 -3.09 3.95
C LEU A 103 -15.43 -2.19 3.15
N ILE A 104 -15.04 -1.80 1.94
CA ILE A 104 -15.87 -0.94 1.08
C ILE A 104 -17.15 -1.65 0.67
N VAL A 105 -17.05 -2.91 0.25
CA VAL A 105 -18.23 -3.72 -0.08
C VAL A 105 -19.04 -4.02 1.17
N HIS A 106 -18.38 -4.25 2.31
CA HIS A 106 -19.04 -4.55 3.57
C HIS A 106 -19.79 -3.34 4.18
N TYR A 107 -19.32 -2.12 3.93
CA TYR A 107 -19.94 -0.89 4.41
C TYR A 107 -20.90 -0.23 3.42
N ALA A 108 -20.91 -0.66 2.15
CA ALA A 108 -21.80 -0.12 1.15
C ALA A 108 -23.27 -0.45 1.46
N ASP A 109 -24.15 0.52 1.23
CA ASP A 109 -25.59 0.36 1.45
C ASP A 109 -26.20 -0.53 0.37
N ALA A 110 -27.17 -1.38 0.73
CA ALA A 110 -27.75 -2.38 -0.17
C ALA A 110 -28.38 -1.76 -1.43
N ASP A 111 -28.95 -0.56 -1.30
CA ASP A 111 -29.59 0.16 -2.40
C ASP A 111 -28.60 1.03 -3.21
N GLY A 112 -27.36 1.22 -2.71
CA GLY A 112 -26.35 2.15 -3.24
C GLY A 112 -25.01 1.54 -3.64
N VAL A 113 -24.86 0.21 -3.57
CA VAL A 113 -23.57 -0.49 -3.72
C VAL A 113 -22.80 -0.09 -4.98
N SER A 114 -23.46 0.03 -6.13
CA SER A 114 -22.79 0.35 -7.40
C SER A 114 -22.20 1.77 -7.41
N LEU A 115 -22.85 2.72 -6.74
CA LEU A 115 -22.38 4.09 -6.61
C LEU A 115 -21.19 4.18 -5.66
N ASP A 116 -21.27 3.53 -4.49
CA ASP A 116 -20.19 3.52 -3.49
C ASP A 116 -18.92 2.86 -4.05
N VAL A 117 -19.09 1.71 -4.71
CA VAL A 117 -17.99 1.02 -5.39
C VAL A 117 -17.44 1.87 -6.55
N GLY A 118 -18.31 2.56 -7.29
CA GLY A 118 -17.92 3.51 -8.33
C GLY A 118 -17.03 4.63 -7.80
N PHE A 119 -17.45 5.30 -6.71
CA PHE A 119 -16.66 6.33 -6.06
C PHE A 119 -15.31 5.81 -5.55
N TYR A 120 -15.28 4.60 -4.99
CA TYR A 120 -14.02 3.98 -4.59
C TYR A 120 -13.05 3.81 -5.76
N TYR A 121 -13.50 3.25 -6.87
CA TYR A 121 -12.62 3.07 -8.04
C TYR A 121 -12.17 4.41 -8.63
N MET A 122 -13.03 5.43 -8.65
CA MET A 122 -12.65 6.78 -9.04
C MET A 122 -11.56 7.36 -8.12
N ALA A 123 -11.74 7.24 -6.80
CA ALA A 123 -10.75 7.69 -5.82
C ALA A 123 -9.42 6.94 -5.96
N ASN A 124 -9.46 5.62 -6.21
CA ASN A 124 -8.27 4.81 -6.46
C ASN A 124 -7.51 5.26 -7.72
N ALA A 125 -8.24 5.48 -8.82
CA ALA A 125 -7.68 5.96 -10.07
C ALA A 125 -7.04 7.35 -9.91
N MET A 126 -7.73 8.26 -9.22
CA MET A 126 -7.21 9.60 -8.95
C MET A 126 -5.95 9.57 -8.08
N GLY A 127 -5.95 8.76 -7.02
CA GLY A 127 -4.77 8.55 -6.18
C GLY A 127 -3.58 8.00 -6.96
N ARG A 128 -3.80 7.05 -7.87
CA ARG A 128 -2.75 6.52 -8.76
C ARG A 128 -2.23 7.57 -9.74
N LEU A 129 -3.10 8.39 -10.31
CA LEU A 129 -2.69 9.48 -11.21
C LEU A 129 -1.84 10.51 -10.47
N MET A 130 -2.35 11.04 -9.35
CA MET A 130 -1.63 12.02 -8.52
C MET A 130 -0.30 11.46 -8.01
N GLY A 131 -0.30 10.23 -7.50
CA GLY A 131 0.91 9.58 -7.01
C GLY A 131 1.95 9.36 -8.11
N THR A 132 1.53 9.04 -9.33
CA THR A 132 2.44 8.86 -10.47
C THR A 132 3.08 10.18 -10.87
N LEU A 133 2.29 11.24 -11.05
CA LEU A 133 2.79 12.57 -11.41
C LEU A 133 3.69 13.14 -10.32
N LEU A 134 3.23 13.13 -9.07
CA LEU A 134 3.97 13.66 -7.93
C LEU A 134 5.27 12.88 -7.71
N SER A 135 5.24 11.55 -7.76
CA SER A 135 6.47 10.76 -7.60
C SER A 135 7.45 10.96 -8.75
N GLY A 136 6.98 11.19 -9.98
CA GLY A 136 7.84 11.56 -11.10
C GLY A 136 8.56 12.89 -10.87
N TRP A 137 7.82 13.92 -10.45
CA TRP A 137 8.39 15.23 -10.12
C TRP A 137 9.36 15.17 -8.93
N LEU A 138 8.96 14.54 -7.83
CA LEU A 138 9.79 14.37 -6.64
C LEU A 138 11.07 13.58 -6.93
N PHE A 139 10.98 12.52 -7.74
CA PHE A 139 12.14 11.71 -8.08
C PHE A 139 13.19 12.52 -8.86
N GLN A 140 12.75 13.30 -9.85
CA GLN A 140 13.66 14.14 -10.64
C GLN A 140 14.31 15.25 -9.81
N SER A 141 13.60 15.81 -8.83
CA SER A 141 14.06 16.96 -8.05
C SER A 141 14.79 16.58 -6.76
N HIS A 142 14.44 15.46 -6.13
CA HIS A 142 14.90 15.08 -4.79
C HIS A 142 15.28 13.59 -4.64
N GLY A 143 15.04 12.76 -5.66
CA GLY A 143 15.41 11.33 -5.66
C GLY A 143 14.43 10.40 -4.94
N LEU A 144 14.80 9.11 -4.88
CA LEU A 144 13.90 8.03 -4.44
C LEU A 144 13.54 8.08 -2.95
N ALA A 145 14.48 8.46 -2.09
CA ALA A 145 14.27 8.51 -0.63
C ALA A 145 13.12 9.47 -0.26
N VAL A 146 13.06 10.64 -0.91
CA VAL A 146 11.97 11.60 -0.68
C VAL A 146 10.63 11.08 -1.20
N CYS A 147 10.60 10.37 -2.34
CA CYS A 147 9.38 9.71 -2.81
C CYS A 147 8.84 8.71 -1.76
N LEU A 148 9.73 7.95 -1.12
CA LEU A 148 9.37 6.98 -0.08
C LEU A 148 8.83 7.67 1.18
N LEU A 149 9.46 8.76 1.63
CA LEU A 149 8.99 9.54 2.78
C LEU A 149 7.62 10.17 2.53
N VAL A 150 7.41 10.79 1.36
CA VAL A 150 6.11 11.37 1.01
C VAL A 150 5.04 10.27 0.89
N SER A 151 5.38 9.11 0.32
CA SER A 151 4.48 7.96 0.28
C SER A 151 4.13 7.47 1.69
N SER A 152 5.11 7.40 2.61
CA SER A 152 4.89 7.07 4.02
C SER A 152 3.91 8.05 4.65
N GLY A 153 4.09 9.35 4.43
CA GLY A 153 3.21 10.41 4.92
C GLY A 153 1.76 10.26 4.42
N PHE A 154 1.54 9.95 3.15
CA PHE A 154 0.19 9.71 2.63
C PHE A 154 -0.45 8.45 3.20
N VAL A 155 0.32 7.36 3.37
CA VAL A 155 -0.20 6.14 4.02
C VAL A 155 -0.52 6.41 5.48
N LEU A 156 0.31 7.16 6.20
CA LEU A 156 0.04 7.57 7.58
C LEU A 156 -1.22 8.45 7.66
N LEU A 157 -1.38 9.42 6.76
CA LEU A 157 -2.60 10.22 6.68
C LEU A 157 -3.83 9.34 6.43
N ALA A 158 -3.75 8.39 5.50
CA ALA A 158 -4.82 7.43 5.27
C ALA A 158 -5.13 6.61 6.54
N ALA A 159 -4.11 6.13 7.25
CA ALA A 159 -4.28 5.43 8.52
C ALA A 159 -5.02 6.30 9.55
N LEU A 160 -4.61 7.56 9.72
CA LEU A 160 -5.26 8.49 10.65
C LEU A 160 -6.72 8.74 10.28
N LEU A 161 -7.04 8.86 8.98
CA LEU A 161 -8.42 8.97 8.51
C LEU A 161 -9.22 7.68 8.78
N SER A 162 -8.60 6.51 8.64
CA SER A 162 -9.22 5.21 8.95
C SER A 162 -9.57 5.06 10.43
N ALA A 163 -8.97 5.84 11.35
CA ALA A 163 -9.37 5.84 12.75
C ALA A 163 -10.83 6.31 12.96
N GLY A 164 -11.39 7.06 12.01
CA GLY A 164 -12.79 7.48 12.01
C GLY A 164 -13.76 6.41 11.48
N LEU A 165 -13.28 5.26 11.00
CA LEU A 165 -14.14 4.22 10.44
C LEU A 165 -15.01 3.55 11.52
N PRO A 166 -16.20 3.04 11.15
CA PRO A 166 -17.04 2.29 12.06
C PRO A 166 -16.32 1.06 12.60
N HIS A 167 -16.18 1.01 13.92
CA HIS A 167 -15.76 -0.20 14.63
C HIS A 167 -16.98 -1.07 14.86
N HIS A 168 -16.84 -2.39 14.92
CA HIS A 168 -17.95 -3.28 15.27
C HIS A 168 -18.68 -2.75 16.51
N ARG A 169 -19.84 -2.16 16.29
CA ARG A 169 -20.81 -1.86 17.34
C ARG A 169 -21.21 -3.23 17.85
N ARG A 170 -20.87 -3.56 19.09
CA ARG A 170 -21.52 -4.70 19.76
C ARG A 170 -23.02 -4.46 19.57
N LEU A 171 -23.67 -5.30 18.77
CA LEU A 171 -25.11 -5.38 18.79
C LEU A 171 -25.44 -5.73 20.25
N ASN A 172 -25.94 -4.76 21.02
CA ASN A 172 -26.61 -5.10 22.25
C ASN A 172 -27.72 -6.07 21.83
N PRO A 173 -27.79 -7.30 22.39
CA PRO A 173 -28.99 -8.08 22.25
C PRO A 173 -30.11 -7.21 22.84
N ALA A 174 -31.14 -6.93 22.04
CA ALA A 174 -32.33 -6.27 22.53
C ALA A 174 -32.84 -7.03 23.76
N ALA A 175 -33.03 -6.31 24.86
CA ALA A 175 -33.77 -6.77 26.03
C ALA A 175 -35.21 -6.28 25.92
#